data_AF-A0A7J9WGR3-F1
#
_entry.id   AF-A0A7J9WGR3-F1
#
_cell.length_a   1.000
_cell.length_b   1.000
_cell.length_c   1.000
_cell.angle_alpha   90.00
_cell.angle_beta   90.00
_cell.angle_gamma   90.00
#
_symmetry.space_group_name_H-M   'P 1'
#
loop_
_entity.id
_entity.type
_entity.pdbx_description
1 polymer ?
#
loop_
_entity_poly.entity_id
_entity_poly.type
_entity_poly.pdbx_seq_one_letter_code
_entity_poly.pdbx_strand_id
1 'polypeptide(L)'
;MDVARSTGDPANPSSHLGNVAEDFRTDPFTVSYGTPQPVGVWSARELGEVMLHYSVNGGAEQTVGTEEWDGGERYGGTNDVYYREVRGLVPDGEPGDEVTVWFTAGGEVSESFTYEVASATDNDVLVLANEDYSGISHNPGYASDSEPNYLQYYLDALEDNGVGADVYDVDAHDRTAPHHLGVLAHYDAVVWYHANNVTTRDVGHPSPSAYVSKLASDMEVTVRDYLNEGGKVLVTGQHYSVEHALGLGYNPAGEPPYCPVGSVEECIGLSDDFMQYYLGAYTHNWGAGTESLTGTDTPFGGLAFGLNGEDSAGNQVLPSSLLATSSFLPEAEFPQFASGSTIQYDREGGAPYEPRSGDQYAYSQNADVSYKRLSRTIDVPSDGGQLSFWVSADTEANWDYLVVEAHTVGADDWTTLPDVGDNHLTGQSTGSSCPASWRSLHPHLDHYQTLNPDGSCSPTGTTGEWHAFSGNSSGWKEWVVDLGAYSGSQVEVSVSYISDWAVQNLGVFVDDATAPGEAVHDFETGLGAWSVPGPPESSGGNANDWTVTETVFQEGAAIRTDDTHFFGFGLEGVTGRENRAEILGRALGDLLGN
;
A
#
# COMPACT_ATOMS: atom_id res chain seq x y z
N MET A 1 4.46 2.46 -41.86
CA MET A 1 4.65 3.37 -43.02
C MET A 1 4.69 4.81 -42.56
N ASP A 2 3.78 5.21 -41.67
CA ASP A 2 3.73 6.49 -40.97
C ASP A 2 5.01 6.86 -40.22
N VAL A 3 5.54 5.94 -39.40
CA VAL A 3 6.83 6.13 -38.71
C VAL A 3 7.96 6.46 -39.69
N ALA A 4 8.05 5.74 -40.82
CA ALA A 4 9.08 5.98 -41.82
C ALA A 4 8.89 7.34 -42.53
N ARG A 5 7.63 7.76 -42.75
CA ARG A 5 7.30 9.07 -43.36
C ARG A 5 7.60 10.23 -42.42
N SER A 6 7.45 10.02 -41.12
CA SER A 6 7.72 11.02 -40.07
C SER A 6 9.22 11.26 -39.85
N THR A 7 10.11 10.42 -40.39
CA THR A 7 11.57 10.58 -40.18
C THR A 7 12.15 11.88 -40.75
N GLY A 8 11.50 12.49 -41.74
CA GLY A 8 11.94 13.77 -42.32
C GLY A 8 11.51 15.00 -41.52
N ASP A 9 10.48 14.86 -40.70
CA ASP A 9 9.91 15.90 -39.85
C ASP A 9 9.28 15.24 -38.61
N PRO A 10 10.10 14.88 -37.60
CA PRO A 10 9.62 14.13 -36.46
C PRO A 10 8.78 14.98 -35.50
N ALA A 11 8.89 16.31 -35.58
CA ALA A 11 8.05 17.25 -34.85
C ALA A 11 6.62 17.25 -35.41
N ASN A 12 6.47 17.06 -36.73
CA ASN A 12 5.18 16.97 -37.41
C ASN A 12 4.95 15.58 -38.00
N PRO A 13 4.66 14.55 -37.16
CA PRO A 13 4.55 13.18 -37.62
C PRO A 13 3.44 12.99 -38.65
N SER A 14 3.73 12.19 -39.68
CA SER A 14 2.77 11.82 -40.71
C SER A 14 1.86 10.70 -40.24
N SER A 15 0.55 10.96 -40.13
CA SER A 15 -0.47 9.94 -39.83
C SER A 15 -1.36 9.64 -41.04
N HIS A 16 -1.53 8.36 -41.39
CA HIS A 16 -2.52 7.95 -42.40
C HIS A 16 -3.98 8.08 -41.91
N LEU A 17 -4.19 8.26 -40.61
CA LEU A 17 -5.50 8.54 -40.00
C LEU A 17 -5.85 10.03 -40.02
N GLY A 18 -4.90 10.89 -40.40
CA GLY A 18 -5.10 12.34 -40.46
C GLY A 18 -4.88 13.07 -39.13
N ASN A 19 -4.37 12.38 -38.11
CA ASN A 19 -3.98 13.00 -36.84
C ASN A 19 -2.81 13.97 -37.08
N VAL A 20 -2.86 15.13 -36.44
CA VAL A 20 -1.82 16.16 -36.46
C VAL A 20 -1.36 16.37 -35.02
N ALA A 21 -0.05 16.52 -34.82
CA ALA A 21 0.47 16.90 -33.51
C ALA A 21 0.13 18.38 -33.26
N GLU A 22 -0.45 18.68 -32.10
CA GLU A 22 -0.88 20.03 -31.75
C GLU A 22 0.32 20.93 -31.50
N ASP A 23 0.25 22.20 -31.93
CA ASP A 23 1.27 23.21 -31.68
C ASP A 23 1.37 23.59 -30.20
N PHE A 24 0.20 23.62 -29.54
CA PHE A 24 0.01 23.87 -28.13
C PHE A 24 -0.97 22.87 -27.53
N ARG A 25 -0.65 22.34 -26.35
CA ARG A 25 -1.58 21.63 -25.48
C ARG A 25 -1.54 22.27 -24.09
N THR A 26 -2.56 23.04 -23.76
CA THR A 26 -2.68 23.70 -22.45
C THR A 26 -2.92 22.69 -21.34
N ASP A 27 -2.59 23.07 -20.12
CA ASP A 27 -2.88 22.33 -18.89
C ASP A 27 -3.97 23.07 -18.08
N PRO A 28 -5.26 22.91 -18.45
CA PRO A 28 -6.33 23.75 -17.94
C PRO A 28 -6.85 23.30 -16.58
N PHE A 29 -7.25 24.26 -15.76
CA PHE A 29 -7.99 24.07 -14.51
C PHE A 29 -9.06 25.17 -14.35
N THR A 30 -10.02 24.94 -13.47
CA THR A 30 -11.16 25.84 -13.26
C THR A 30 -11.08 26.65 -11.96
N VAL A 31 -10.22 26.25 -11.02
CA VAL A 31 -10.05 26.93 -9.72
C VAL A 31 -8.58 27.16 -9.40
N SER A 32 -8.30 28.31 -8.80
CA SER A 32 -7.00 28.74 -8.30
C SER A 32 -7.06 28.96 -6.79
N TYR A 33 -6.06 28.48 -6.06
CA TYR A 33 -5.97 28.59 -4.60
C TYR A 33 -4.83 29.50 -4.13
N GLY A 34 -4.22 30.26 -5.03
CA GLY A 34 -3.14 31.16 -4.66
C GLY A 34 -2.71 32.09 -5.78
N THR A 35 -1.92 33.08 -5.37
CA THR A 35 -1.34 34.08 -6.25
C THR A 35 0.12 34.33 -5.83
N PRO A 36 1.09 34.38 -6.77
CA PRO A 36 0.94 34.27 -8.22
C PRO A 36 0.54 32.85 -8.68
N GLN A 37 -0.32 32.75 -9.70
CA GLN A 37 -0.84 31.47 -10.20
C GLN A 37 0.05 30.90 -11.32
N PRO A 38 0.68 29.73 -11.15
CA PRO A 38 1.35 29.03 -12.23
C PRO A 38 0.36 28.46 -13.25
N VAL A 39 0.68 28.59 -14.54
CA VAL A 39 -0.06 27.99 -15.66
C VAL A 39 0.91 27.34 -16.64
N GLY A 40 0.51 26.21 -17.22
CA GLY A 40 1.35 25.40 -18.09
C GLY A 40 0.81 25.24 -19.51
N VAL A 41 1.74 25.05 -20.46
CA VAL A 41 1.43 24.61 -21.82
C VAL A 41 2.57 23.76 -22.38
N TRP A 42 2.22 22.64 -23.02
CA TRP A 42 3.13 21.93 -23.90
C TRP A 42 3.17 22.62 -25.25
N SER A 43 4.36 22.98 -25.75
CA SER A 43 4.54 23.74 -26.98
C SER A 43 5.59 23.11 -27.89
N ALA A 44 5.31 23.11 -29.21
CA ALA A 44 6.29 22.73 -30.22
C ALA A 44 7.50 23.67 -30.18
N ARG A 45 8.72 23.12 -30.06
CA ARG A 45 9.95 23.93 -29.94
C ARG A 45 10.21 24.83 -31.13
N GLU A 46 9.73 24.44 -32.33
CA GLU A 46 9.94 25.20 -33.57
C GLU A 46 9.19 26.54 -33.62
N LEU A 47 8.17 26.72 -32.77
CA LEU A 47 7.42 27.98 -32.67
C LEU A 47 8.24 29.12 -32.04
N GLY A 48 9.38 28.80 -31.42
CA GLY A 48 10.24 29.80 -30.78
C GLY A 48 9.73 30.23 -29.41
N GLU A 49 9.92 31.48 -29.03
CA GLU A 49 9.56 32.02 -27.71
C GLU A 49 8.04 31.99 -27.47
N VAL A 50 7.62 31.49 -26.31
CA VAL A 50 6.20 31.43 -25.90
C VAL A 50 5.92 32.61 -24.98
N MET A 51 4.79 33.27 -25.21
CA MET A 51 4.28 34.33 -24.34
C MET A 51 2.97 33.89 -23.70
N LEU A 52 2.82 34.14 -22.40
CA LEU A 52 1.57 33.99 -21.69
C LEU A 52 0.77 35.29 -21.78
N HIS A 53 -0.50 35.18 -22.09
CA HIS A 53 -1.46 36.26 -22.06
C HIS A 53 -2.57 35.94 -21.07
N TYR A 54 -3.06 36.96 -20.38
CA TYR A 54 -4.19 36.81 -19.48
C TYR A 54 -5.06 38.06 -19.40
N SER A 55 -6.31 37.87 -18.95
CA SER A 55 -7.25 38.95 -18.64
C SER A 55 -8.03 38.61 -17.38
N VAL A 56 -8.11 39.56 -16.46
CA VAL A 56 -8.88 39.44 -15.21
C VAL A 56 -10.23 40.14 -15.38
N ASN A 57 -11.33 39.44 -15.08
CA ASN A 57 -12.70 39.94 -15.11
C ASN A 57 -13.10 40.60 -16.46
N GLY A 58 -12.62 40.05 -17.58
CA GLY A 58 -12.82 40.63 -18.92
C GLY A 58 -12.17 42.00 -19.13
N GLY A 59 -11.16 42.33 -18.33
CA GLY A 59 -10.38 43.56 -18.39
C GLY A 59 -9.43 43.64 -19.58
N ALA A 60 -8.39 44.47 -19.45
CA ALA A 60 -7.38 44.62 -20.49
C ALA A 60 -6.43 43.42 -20.50
N GLU A 61 -6.18 42.88 -21.69
CA GLU A 61 -5.15 41.86 -21.92
C GLU A 61 -3.79 42.31 -21.36
N GLN A 62 -3.18 41.41 -20.61
CA GLN A 62 -1.82 41.51 -20.10
C GLN A 62 -0.97 40.42 -20.75
N THR A 63 0.32 40.68 -20.93
CA THR A 63 1.28 39.74 -21.52
C THR A 63 2.50 39.63 -20.62
N VAL A 64 2.91 38.40 -20.32
CA VAL A 64 4.10 38.08 -19.52
C VAL A 64 4.92 36.99 -20.22
N GLY A 65 6.22 36.94 -19.91
CA GLY A 65 7.11 35.89 -20.42
C GLY A 65 6.81 34.54 -19.77
N THR A 66 7.25 33.47 -20.42
CA THR A 66 7.25 32.11 -19.86
C THR A 66 8.67 31.59 -19.71
N GLU A 67 8.81 30.54 -18.91
CA GLU A 67 10.05 29.80 -18.74
C GLU A 67 9.82 28.34 -19.11
N GLU A 68 10.84 27.67 -19.64
CA GLU A 68 10.79 26.23 -19.91
C GLU A 68 10.87 25.48 -18.59
N TRP A 69 10.01 24.47 -18.42
CA TRP A 69 10.05 23.61 -17.23
C TRP A 69 11.19 22.61 -17.38
N ASP A 70 12.15 22.64 -16.45
CA ASP A 70 13.31 21.76 -16.45
C ASP A 70 12.98 20.30 -16.04
N GLY A 71 11.72 20.04 -15.68
CA GLY A 71 11.27 18.81 -15.04
C GLY A 71 11.30 18.88 -13.52
N GLY A 72 10.57 17.96 -12.90
CA GLY A 72 10.57 17.79 -11.45
C GLY A 72 11.63 16.79 -10.98
N GLU A 73 11.56 16.46 -9.69
CA GLU A 73 12.55 15.64 -8.98
C GLU A 73 12.65 14.20 -9.51
N ARG A 74 11.56 13.66 -10.09
CA ARG A 74 11.48 12.27 -10.55
C ARG A 74 11.25 12.13 -12.05
N TYR A 75 10.49 13.04 -12.67
CA TYR A 75 10.19 13.01 -14.11
C TYR A 75 9.94 14.39 -14.71
N GLY A 76 9.83 14.44 -16.04
CA GLY A 76 9.55 15.65 -16.81
C GLY A 76 10.79 16.23 -17.51
N GLY A 77 11.98 16.05 -16.95
CA GLY A 77 13.23 16.66 -17.45
C GLY A 77 13.90 15.92 -18.62
N THR A 78 13.19 15.02 -19.32
CA THR A 78 13.73 14.26 -20.46
C THR A 78 12.64 14.02 -21.52
N ASN A 79 13.05 13.59 -22.72
CA ASN A 79 12.16 13.30 -23.87
C ASN A 79 11.44 14.52 -24.45
N ASP A 80 12.00 15.70 -24.23
CA ASP A 80 11.51 17.02 -24.60
C ASP A 80 12.16 17.56 -25.90
N VAL A 81 12.49 16.68 -26.85
CA VAL A 81 13.31 17.05 -28.03
C VAL A 81 12.58 17.96 -29.03
N TYR A 82 11.30 17.68 -29.28
CA TYR A 82 10.49 18.41 -30.27
C TYR A 82 9.40 19.28 -29.62
N TYR A 83 8.98 18.87 -28.43
CA TYR A 83 8.00 19.56 -27.60
C TYR A 83 8.60 19.77 -26.23
N ARG A 84 8.21 20.88 -25.60
CA ARG A 84 8.61 21.21 -24.24
C ARG A 84 7.42 21.71 -23.47
N GLU A 85 7.45 21.56 -22.17
CA GLU A 85 6.54 22.26 -21.28
C GLU A 85 7.11 23.64 -20.96
N VAL A 86 6.24 24.66 -21.00
CA VAL A 86 6.58 26.01 -20.55
C VAL A 86 5.57 26.46 -19.51
N ARG A 87 6.06 27.18 -18.50
CA ARG A 87 5.29 27.72 -17.39
C ARG A 87 5.28 29.24 -17.44
N GLY A 88 4.16 29.85 -17.10
CA GLY A 88 4.05 31.28 -16.83
C GLY A 88 3.37 31.53 -15.50
N LEU A 89 3.58 32.71 -14.94
CA LEU A 89 2.95 33.15 -13.69
C LEU A 89 1.95 34.27 -13.98
N VAL A 90 0.71 34.10 -13.54
CA VAL A 90 -0.25 35.21 -13.44
C VAL A 90 -0.01 35.89 -12.09
N PRO A 91 0.51 37.13 -12.07
CA PRO A 91 1.10 37.71 -10.86
C PRO A 91 0.09 38.13 -9.79
N ASP A 92 -1.11 38.55 -10.19
CA ASP A 92 -2.10 39.14 -9.29
C ASP A 92 -3.47 38.48 -9.53
N GLY A 93 -4.19 38.18 -8.45
CA GLY A 93 -5.59 37.74 -8.46
C GLY A 93 -6.19 37.83 -7.06
N GLU A 94 -7.42 38.33 -6.96
CA GLU A 94 -8.18 38.40 -5.71
C GLU A 94 -9.27 37.31 -5.68
N PRO A 95 -9.64 36.77 -4.50
CA PRO A 95 -10.73 35.81 -4.41
C PRO A 95 -12.02 36.31 -5.08
N GLY A 96 -12.57 35.50 -5.98
CA GLY A 96 -13.72 35.82 -6.83
C GLY A 96 -13.38 36.39 -8.21
N ASP A 97 -12.10 36.63 -8.52
CA ASP A 97 -11.67 37.02 -9.86
C ASP A 97 -11.79 35.85 -10.85
N GLU A 98 -12.33 36.13 -12.05
CA GLU A 98 -12.26 35.23 -13.20
C GLU A 98 -11.07 35.60 -14.08
N VAL A 99 -10.12 34.67 -14.25
CA VAL A 99 -8.91 34.89 -15.06
C VAL A 99 -8.94 33.99 -16.28
N THR A 100 -8.93 34.60 -17.47
CA THR A 100 -8.77 33.87 -18.74
C THR A 100 -7.32 33.93 -19.20
N VAL A 101 -6.74 32.79 -19.55
CA VAL A 101 -5.33 32.66 -19.98
C VAL A 101 -5.21 31.98 -21.35
N TRP A 102 -4.19 32.35 -22.13
CA TRP A 102 -3.82 31.70 -23.39
C TRP A 102 -2.35 31.98 -23.74
N PHE A 103 -1.79 31.22 -24.68
CA PHE A 103 -0.39 31.30 -25.07
C PHE A 103 -0.24 31.62 -26.56
N THR A 104 0.86 32.28 -26.91
CA THR A 104 1.22 32.55 -28.32
C THR A 104 2.69 32.29 -28.58
N ALA A 105 3.01 31.72 -29.75
CA ALA A 105 4.38 31.58 -30.28
C ALA A 105 4.30 31.35 -31.79
N GLY A 106 5.33 31.75 -32.55
CA GLY A 106 5.41 31.43 -33.99
C GLY A 106 4.30 31.98 -34.89
N GLY A 107 3.39 32.82 -34.37
CA GLY A 107 2.17 33.26 -35.06
C GLY A 107 0.93 32.42 -34.75
N GLU A 108 1.08 31.34 -33.97
CA GLU A 108 0.00 30.48 -33.48
C GLU A 108 -0.50 30.92 -32.10
N VAL A 109 -1.72 30.49 -31.77
CA VAL A 109 -2.42 30.80 -30.51
C VAL A 109 -2.97 29.50 -29.92
N SER A 110 -2.74 29.25 -28.64
CA SER A 110 -3.32 28.10 -27.95
C SER A 110 -4.82 28.24 -27.77
N GLU A 111 -5.49 27.16 -27.40
CA GLU A 111 -6.80 27.28 -26.75
C GLU A 111 -6.66 28.11 -25.45
N SER A 112 -7.71 28.86 -25.11
CA SER A 112 -7.78 29.62 -23.86
C SER A 112 -8.59 28.85 -22.83
N PHE A 113 -8.23 28.97 -21.54
CA PHE A 113 -9.07 28.50 -20.44
C PHE A 113 -9.27 29.59 -19.39
N THR A 114 -10.28 29.42 -18.56
CA THR A 114 -10.62 30.36 -17.48
C THR A 114 -10.67 29.62 -16.16
N TYR A 115 -10.11 30.25 -15.12
CA TYR A 115 -10.23 29.80 -13.74
C TYR A 115 -10.77 30.91 -12.84
N GLU A 116 -11.44 30.52 -11.75
CA GLU A 116 -11.83 31.39 -10.65
C GLU A 116 -10.75 31.33 -9.56
N VAL A 117 -10.33 32.48 -9.02
CA VAL A 117 -9.51 32.52 -7.81
C VAL A 117 -10.42 32.23 -6.61
N ALA A 118 -10.39 31.00 -6.11
CA ALA A 118 -11.20 30.56 -4.98
C ALA A 118 -10.58 30.98 -3.64
N SER A 119 -9.25 30.88 -3.54
CA SER A 119 -8.47 31.28 -2.37
C SER A 119 -7.20 32.02 -2.79
N ALA A 120 -6.71 32.87 -1.89
CA ALA A 120 -5.43 33.57 -2.00
C ALA A 120 -4.95 33.93 -0.59
N THR A 121 -4.62 32.90 0.19
CA THR A 121 -4.12 33.04 1.57
C THR A 121 -2.60 32.90 1.59
N ASP A 122 -2.00 33.29 2.73
CA ASP A 122 -0.58 33.01 3.03
C ASP A 122 -0.44 31.70 3.84
N ASN A 123 -1.38 30.75 3.71
CA ASN A 123 -1.33 29.49 4.43
C ASN A 123 -0.41 28.49 3.71
N ASP A 124 0.54 27.91 4.44
CA ASP A 124 1.50 26.95 3.87
C ASP A 124 0.93 25.53 3.74
N VAL A 125 -0.24 25.25 4.33
CA VAL A 125 -0.83 23.90 4.39
C VAL A 125 -2.22 23.85 3.75
N LEU A 126 -2.47 22.80 2.96
CA LEU A 126 -3.80 22.44 2.48
C LEU A 126 -4.28 21.17 3.18
N VAL A 127 -5.50 21.18 3.72
CA VAL A 127 -6.20 19.94 4.08
C VAL A 127 -7.01 19.47 2.88
N LEU A 128 -6.60 18.33 2.31
CA LEU A 128 -7.29 17.67 1.22
C LEU A 128 -8.27 16.64 1.80
N ALA A 129 -9.54 17.06 1.93
CA ALA A 129 -10.61 16.25 2.46
C ALA A 129 -11.16 15.31 1.37
N ASN A 130 -10.71 14.05 1.40
CA ASN A 130 -11.09 13.02 0.44
C ASN A 130 -11.92 11.90 1.09
N GLU A 131 -12.98 12.30 1.79
CA GLU A 131 -13.86 11.37 2.51
C GLU A 131 -14.74 10.51 1.59
N ASP A 132 -14.95 10.90 0.34
CA ASP A 132 -15.88 10.20 -0.58
C ASP A 132 -17.28 10.08 0.04
N TYR A 133 -17.73 11.09 0.79
CA TYR A 133 -18.94 10.97 1.63
C TYR A 133 -20.23 10.89 0.80
N SER A 134 -20.20 11.34 -0.46
CA SER A 134 -21.30 11.14 -1.41
C SER A 134 -21.22 9.80 -2.16
N GLY A 135 -20.09 9.10 -2.03
CA GLY A 135 -19.83 7.78 -2.60
C GLY A 135 -20.53 6.64 -1.85
N ILE A 136 -20.34 5.41 -2.32
CA ILE A 136 -21.07 4.22 -1.80
C ILE A 136 -20.21 3.21 -1.04
N SER A 137 -18.91 3.46 -0.88
CA SER A 137 -17.97 2.50 -0.32
C SER A 137 -17.25 3.09 0.89
N HIS A 138 -17.94 3.02 2.02
CA HIS A 138 -17.45 3.58 3.27
C HIS A 138 -17.65 2.59 4.43
N ASN A 139 -16.67 2.51 5.33
CA ASN A 139 -16.77 1.72 6.55
C ASN A 139 -15.97 2.38 7.69
N PRO A 140 -16.61 2.72 8.82
CA PRO A 140 -18.06 2.72 9.06
C PRO A 140 -18.82 3.71 8.16
N GLY A 141 -20.15 3.64 8.15
CA GLY A 141 -20.97 4.57 7.39
C GLY A 141 -20.84 6.02 7.88
N TYR A 142 -20.81 6.98 6.94
CA TYR A 142 -20.84 8.40 7.27
C TYR A 142 -22.18 8.81 7.89
N ALA A 143 -22.14 9.80 8.78
CA ALA A 143 -23.34 10.38 9.38
C ALA A 143 -23.99 11.43 8.46
N SER A 144 -23.17 12.08 7.63
CA SER A 144 -23.57 13.07 6.62
C SER A 144 -23.02 12.68 5.25
N ASP A 145 -23.83 12.86 4.21
CA ASP A 145 -23.47 12.69 2.80
C ASP A 145 -23.38 14.04 2.05
N SER A 146 -23.35 15.15 2.80
CA SER A 146 -23.35 16.51 2.25
C SER A 146 -22.18 17.39 2.69
N GLU A 147 -21.37 16.94 3.64
CA GLU A 147 -20.20 17.67 4.15
C GLU A 147 -19.18 16.67 4.75
N PRO A 148 -17.90 17.06 4.88
CA PRO A 148 -16.89 16.24 5.54
C PRO A 148 -17.28 15.97 7.00
N ASN A 149 -17.22 14.71 7.42
CA ASN A 149 -17.61 14.27 8.75
C ASN A 149 -16.45 14.42 9.75
N TYR A 150 -15.21 14.48 9.29
CA TYR A 150 -14.02 14.39 10.12
C TYR A 150 -13.01 15.53 9.95
N LEU A 151 -13.25 16.46 9.02
CA LEU A 151 -12.39 17.60 8.73
C LEU A 151 -11.98 18.40 9.97
N GLN A 152 -12.90 18.63 10.91
CA GLN A 152 -12.63 19.47 12.09
C GLN A 152 -11.52 18.91 12.98
N TYR A 153 -11.30 17.58 13.01
CA TYR A 153 -10.21 16.98 13.79
C TYR A 153 -8.83 17.41 13.28
N TYR A 154 -8.70 17.61 11.98
CA TYR A 154 -7.47 18.06 11.32
C TYR A 154 -7.27 19.57 11.52
N LEU A 155 -8.33 20.37 11.31
CA LEU A 155 -8.27 21.82 11.50
C LEU A 155 -7.96 22.20 12.96
N ASP A 156 -8.57 21.51 13.94
CA ASP A 156 -8.29 21.71 15.36
C ASP A 156 -6.81 21.41 15.70
N ALA A 157 -6.26 20.32 15.13
CA ALA A 157 -4.88 19.94 15.36
C ALA A 157 -3.88 20.92 14.72
N LEU A 158 -4.20 21.47 13.55
CA LEU A 158 -3.41 22.53 12.90
C LEU A 158 -3.46 23.83 13.70
N GLU A 159 -4.65 24.25 14.14
CA GLU A 159 -4.86 25.43 14.98
C GLU A 159 -4.05 25.34 16.28
N ASP A 160 -4.05 24.18 16.94
CA ASP A 160 -3.30 23.93 18.17
C ASP A 160 -1.77 24.01 17.97
N ASN A 161 -1.29 23.79 16.74
CA ASN A 161 0.11 23.99 16.34
C ASN A 161 0.39 25.41 15.79
N GLY A 162 -0.63 26.28 15.72
CA GLY A 162 -0.50 27.62 15.14
C GLY A 162 -0.28 27.61 13.63
N VAL A 163 -0.68 26.54 12.95
CA VAL A 163 -0.57 26.39 11.49
C VAL A 163 -1.90 26.78 10.87
N GLY A 164 -1.89 27.79 9.99
CA GLY A 164 -3.04 28.14 9.15
C GLY A 164 -3.16 27.16 7.98
N ALA A 165 -4.39 26.83 7.59
CA ALA A 165 -4.63 25.94 6.46
C ALA A 165 -5.88 26.31 5.67
N ASP A 166 -5.81 26.06 4.37
CA ASP A 166 -6.96 26.07 3.47
C ASP A 166 -7.51 24.64 3.32
N VAL A 167 -8.71 24.51 2.75
CA VAL A 167 -9.38 23.22 2.57
C VAL A 167 -9.79 23.03 1.12
N TYR A 168 -9.48 21.85 0.58
CA TYR A 168 -10.08 21.35 -0.65
C TYR A 168 -10.94 20.13 -0.32
N ASP A 169 -12.26 20.31 -0.38
CA ASP A 169 -13.24 19.23 -0.19
C ASP A 169 -13.61 18.61 -1.54
N VAL A 170 -13.08 17.41 -1.78
CA VAL A 170 -13.19 16.74 -3.09
C VAL A 170 -14.64 16.53 -3.49
N ASP A 171 -15.51 16.13 -2.56
CA ASP A 171 -16.94 15.92 -2.84
C ASP A 171 -17.68 17.25 -3.11
N ALA A 172 -17.35 18.32 -2.39
CA ALA A 172 -17.93 19.64 -2.64
C ALA A 172 -17.45 20.27 -3.96
N HIS A 173 -16.29 19.84 -4.47
CA HIS A 173 -15.78 20.15 -5.81
C HIS A 173 -16.29 19.18 -6.89
N ASP A 174 -17.53 18.70 -6.74
CA ASP A 174 -18.18 17.77 -7.67
C ASP A 174 -17.35 16.49 -7.91
N ARG A 175 -16.66 16.00 -6.87
CA ARG A 175 -15.81 14.80 -6.92
C ARG A 175 -14.68 14.96 -7.95
N THR A 176 -14.02 16.11 -7.92
CA THR A 176 -12.90 16.45 -8.82
C THR A 176 -11.60 16.51 -8.04
N ALA A 177 -10.53 15.90 -8.57
CA ALA A 177 -9.21 15.98 -7.97
C ALA A 177 -8.65 17.43 -8.05
N PRO A 178 -7.97 17.94 -7.01
CA PRO A 178 -7.36 19.28 -7.05
C PRO A 178 -6.24 19.30 -8.09
N HIS A 179 -6.22 20.29 -8.99
CA HIS A 179 -5.16 20.39 -9.99
C HIS A 179 -3.80 20.71 -9.35
N HIS A 180 -2.72 20.03 -9.75
CA HIS A 180 -1.39 20.23 -9.16
C HIS A 180 -0.92 21.70 -9.25
N LEU A 181 -1.03 22.38 -10.39
CA LEU A 181 -0.75 23.82 -10.50
C LEU A 181 -1.83 24.75 -9.92
N GLY A 182 -3.10 24.50 -10.22
CA GLY A 182 -4.20 25.38 -9.82
C GLY A 182 -4.38 25.43 -8.31
N VAL A 183 -4.14 24.31 -7.64
CA VAL A 183 -4.42 24.14 -6.21
C VAL A 183 -3.17 23.78 -5.42
N LEU A 184 -2.55 22.63 -5.68
CA LEU A 184 -1.56 22.05 -4.76
C LEU A 184 -0.25 22.83 -4.71
N ALA A 185 0.20 23.40 -5.83
CA ALA A 185 1.46 24.13 -5.95
C ALA A 185 1.57 25.41 -5.11
N HIS A 186 0.48 25.83 -4.46
CA HIS A 186 0.43 26.97 -3.54
C HIS A 186 0.76 26.62 -2.10
N TYR A 187 0.99 25.34 -1.79
CA TYR A 187 1.18 24.86 -0.42
C TYR A 187 2.49 24.10 -0.28
N ASP A 188 3.21 24.34 0.80
CA ASP A 188 4.43 23.61 1.14
C ASP A 188 4.12 22.17 1.60
N ALA A 189 2.96 21.95 2.23
CA ALA A 189 2.48 20.62 2.59
C ALA A 189 0.98 20.41 2.38
N VAL A 190 0.61 19.17 2.07
CA VAL A 190 -0.78 18.72 1.94
C VAL A 190 -1.06 17.63 2.98
N VAL A 191 -2.11 17.82 3.79
CA VAL A 191 -2.66 16.78 4.66
C VAL A 191 -3.82 16.12 3.93
N TRP A 192 -3.57 14.94 3.35
CA TRP A 192 -4.53 14.18 2.57
C TRP A 192 -5.13 13.05 3.39
N TYR A 193 -6.42 13.16 3.71
CA TYR A 193 -7.10 12.16 4.52
C TYR A 193 -8.32 11.54 3.84
N HIS A 194 -8.55 10.26 4.12
CA HIS A 194 -9.65 9.46 3.53
C HIS A 194 -10.75 9.07 4.53
N ALA A 195 -10.46 9.13 5.82
CA ALA A 195 -11.35 8.70 6.90
C ALA A 195 -11.99 7.32 6.68
N ASN A 196 -13.29 7.25 6.41
CA ASN A 196 -14.03 5.98 6.25
C ASN A 196 -14.10 5.51 4.79
N ASN A 197 -13.59 6.27 3.82
CA ASN A 197 -13.58 5.86 2.41
C ASN A 197 -12.78 4.56 2.24
N VAL A 198 -13.45 3.47 1.85
CA VAL A 198 -12.80 2.17 1.62
C VAL A 198 -12.20 2.12 0.21
N THR A 199 -12.98 2.54 -0.77
CA THR A 199 -12.60 2.59 -2.18
C THR A 199 -13.41 3.68 -2.87
N THR A 200 -12.80 4.59 -3.61
CA THR A 200 -13.48 5.73 -4.22
C THR A 200 -14.50 5.27 -5.25
N ARG A 201 -15.81 5.41 -4.96
CA ARG A 201 -16.88 4.81 -5.80
C ARG A 201 -18.13 5.66 -5.89
N ASP A 202 -18.52 5.95 -7.13
CA ASP A 202 -19.69 6.76 -7.44
C ASP A 202 -21.03 6.05 -7.13
N VAL A 203 -22.06 6.85 -6.88
CA VAL A 203 -23.43 6.38 -6.70
C VAL A 203 -23.90 5.61 -7.95
N GLY A 204 -24.42 4.40 -7.73
CA GLY A 204 -24.95 3.55 -8.79
C GLY A 204 -23.91 2.65 -9.45
N HIS A 205 -22.64 2.69 -9.01
CA HIS A 205 -21.63 1.74 -9.43
C HIS A 205 -22.06 0.29 -9.11
N PRO A 206 -22.03 -0.65 -10.07
CA PRO A 206 -22.47 -2.03 -9.84
C PRO A 206 -21.59 -2.75 -8.80
N SER A 207 -22.20 -3.69 -8.07
CA SER A 207 -21.55 -4.58 -7.08
C SER A 207 -21.58 -6.03 -7.59
N PRO A 208 -20.56 -6.88 -7.32
CA PRO A 208 -19.35 -6.65 -6.50
C PRO A 208 -18.18 -5.93 -7.21
N SER A 209 -17.19 -5.57 -6.37
CA SER A 209 -16.23 -4.46 -6.37
C SER A 209 -14.86 -4.76 -7.01
N ALA A 210 -14.82 -5.09 -8.30
CA ALA A 210 -13.54 -5.16 -9.02
C ALA A 210 -13.09 -3.80 -9.59
N TYR A 211 -13.86 -2.72 -9.35
CA TYR A 211 -13.67 -1.43 -10.00
C TYR A 211 -13.95 -0.24 -9.08
N VAL A 212 -13.36 0.89 -9.44
CA VAL A 212 -13.40 2.20 -8.76
C VAL A 212 -13.67 3.33 -9.74
N SER A 213 -14.04 4.49 -9.21
CA SER A 213 -14.17 5.71 -10.02
C SER A 213 -12.81 6.13 -10.58
N LYS A 214 -12.80 6.78 -11.75
CA LYS A 214 -11.58 7.39 -12.31
C LYS A 214 -10.95 8.41 -11.35
N LEU A 215 -11.76 9.00 -10.46
CA LEU A 215 -11.29 9.90 -9.41
C LEU A 215 -10.14 9.31 -8.58
N ALA A 216 -10.14 8.00 -8.29
CA ALA A 216 -9.03 7.37 -7.56
C ALA A 216 -7.69 7.59 -8.27
N SER A 217 -7.65 7.35 -9.58
CA SER A 217 -6.46 7.57 -10.42
C SER A 217 -6.12 9.05 -10.56
N ASP A 218 -7.12 9.93 -10.66
CA ASP A 218 -6.88 11.37 -10.80
C ASP A 218 -6.29 12.00 -9.54
N MET A 219 -6.74 11.56 -8.36
CA MET A 219 -6.16 11.95 -7.07
C MET A 219 -4.71 11.49 -6.94
N GLU A 220 -4.40 10.25 -7.32
CA GLU A 220 -3.03 9.73 -7.33
C GLU A 220 -2.13 10.57 -8.24
N VAL A 221 -2.53 10.78 -9.50
CA VAL A 221 -1.72 11.48 -10.49
C VAL A 221 -1.46 12.93 -10.08
N THR A 222 -2.47 13.66 -9.59
CA THR A 222 -2.28 15.07 -9.24
C THR A 222 -1.39 15.25 -8.01
N VAL A 223 -1.53 14.40 -6.99
CA VAL A 223 -0.67 14.44 -5.80
C VAL A 223 0.76 13.98 -6.14
N ARG A 224 0.90 13.04 -7.07
CA ARG A 224 2.18 12.64 -7.63
C ARG A 224 2.89 13.78 -8.38
N ASP A 225 2.18 14.53 -9.21
CA ASP A 225 2.71 15.72 -9.88
C ASP A 225 3.16 16.77 -8.85
N TYR A 226 2.38 16.98 -7.79
CA TYR A 226 2.74 17.88 -6.69
C TYR A 226 4.03 17.44 -5.95
N LEU A 227 4.14 16.15 -5.60
CA LEU A 227 5.36 15.61 -5.00
C LEU A 227 6.57 15.73 -5.95
N ASN A 228 6.36 15.54 -7.27
CA ASN A 228 7.42 15.69 -8.26
C ASN A 228 7.95 17.13 -8.36
N GLU A 229 7.14 18.13 -8.01
CA GLU A 229 7.54 19.55 -7.93
C GLU A 229 8.12 19.92 -6.55
N GLY A 230 8.40 18.95 -5.69
CA GLY A 230 9.03 19.13 -4.38
C GLY A 230 8.04 19.30 -3.21
N GLY A 231 6.75 19.17 -3.46
CA GLY A 231 5.70 19.21 -2.43
C GLY A 231 5.87 18.13 -1.35
N LYS A 232 5.16 18.29 -0.23
CA LYS A 232 5.21 17.35 0.91
C LYS A 232 3.82 16.87 1.29
N VAL A 233 3.67 15.58 1.60
CA VAL A 233 2.32 15.01 1.83
C VAL A 233 2.27 14.16 3.10
N LEU A 234 1.32 14.47 3.99
CA LEU A 234 0.87 13.53 5.02
C LEU A 234 -0.40 12.84 4.51
N VAL A 235 -0.32 11.52 4.30
CA VAL A 235 -1.46 10.65 3.97
C VAL A 235 -1.96 9.92 5.21
N THR A 236 -3.27 9.91 5.45
CA THR A 236 -3.85 9.34 6.67
C THR A 236 -5.24 8.73 6.43
N GLY A 237 -5.42 7.49 6.88
CA GLY A 237 -6.70 6.78 6.84
C GLY A 237 -6.52 5.27 6.91
N GLN A 238 -7.43 4.59 7.60
CA GLN A 238 -7.36 3.13 7.80
C GLN A 238 -7.48 2.31 6.52
N HIS A 239 -8.06 2.91 5.48
CA HIS A 239 -8.38 2.28 4.21
C HIS A 239 -7.64 2.88 3.02
N TYR A 240 -6.81 3.91 3.23
CA TYR A 240 -6.07 4.50 2.14
C TYR A 240 -5.25 3.42 1.42
N SER A 241 -5.16 3.54 0.09
CA SER A 241 -4.49 2.62 -0.83
C SER A 241 -4.99 1.16 -0.89
N VAL A 242 -6.06 0.77 -0.17
CA VAL A 242 -6.67 -0.57 -0.33
C VAL A 242 -7.06 -0.86 -1.79
N GLU A 243 -7.64 0.12 -2.48
CA GLU A 243 -8.00 -0.01 -3.90
C GLU A 243 -6.80 -0.18 -4.85
N HIS A 244 -5.65 0.39 -4.49
CA HIS A 244 -4.39 0.28 -5.25
C HIS A 244 -3.73 -1.08 -4.98
N ALA A 245 -3.65 -1.48 -3.71
CA ALA A 245 -3.11 -2.77 -3.30
C ALA A 245 -3.91 -3.97 -3.88
N LEU A 246 -5.21 -3.79 -4.11
CA LEU A 246 -6.06 -4.79 -4.77
C LEU A 246 -6.05 -4.70 -6.31
N GLY A 247 -5.39 -3.68 -6.89
CA GLY A 247 -5.34 -3.46 -8.34
C GLY A 247 -6.72 -3.26 -8.96
N LEU A 248 -7.64 -2.57 -8.26
CA LEU A 248 -9.01 -2.38 -8.75
C LEU A 248 -9.01 -1.58 -10.06
N GLY A 249 -9.90 -1.94 -10.98
CA GLY A 249 -9.92 -1.33 -12.31
C GLY A 249 -10.71 -0.02 -12.37
N TYR A 250 -10.33 0.89 -13.26
CA TYR A 250 -11.10 2.10 -13.59
C TYR A 250 -11.21 2.28 -15.11
N ASN A 251 -12.20 3.05 -15.55
CA ASN A 251 -12.32 3.45 -16.96
C ASN A 251 -11.51 4.73 -17.21
N PRO A 252 -10.42 4.69 -18.01
CA PRO A 252 -9.61 5.87 -18.30
C PRO A 252 -10.34 6.94 -19.12
N ALA A 253 -11.42 6.58 -19.83
CA ALA A 253 -12.25 7.52 -20.58
C ALA A 253 -13.17 8.37 -19.68
N GLY A 254 -13.19 8.11 -18.38
CA GLY A 254 -14.10 8.75 -17.41
C GLY A 254 -15.39 7.97 -17.21
N GLU A 255 -16.17 8.40 -16.23
CA GLU A 255 -17.44 7.75 -15.88
C GLU A 255 -18.62 8.72 -16.06
N PRO A 256 -19.80 8.23 -16.50
CA PRO A 256 -20.10 6.91 -17.08
C PRO A 256 -19.66 6.76 -18.56
N PRO A 257 -19.45 5.52 -19.08
CA PRO A 257 -19.81 4.24 -18.46
C PRO A 257 -18.73 3.65 -17.55
N TYR A 258 -19.17 3.06 -16.43
CA TYR A 258 -18.34 2.23 -15.56
C TYR A 258 -17.76 1.02 -16.31
N CYS A 259 -16.68 0.47 -15.78
CA CYS A 259 -16.11 -0.79 -16.21
C CYS A 259 -17.16 -1.93 -16.26
N PRO A 260 -17.38 -2.56 -17.44
CA PRO A 260 -18.26 -3.72 -17.53
C PRO A 260 -17.72 -4.89 -16.70
N VAL A 261 -18.57 -5.49 -15.86
CA VAL A 261 -18.20 -6.69 -15.11
C VAL A 261 -17.74 -7.79 -16.08
N GLY A 262 -16.45 -8.14 -16.00
CA GLY A 262 -15.86 -9.20 -16.81
C GLY A 262 -15.27 -8.77 -18.17
N SER A 263 -15.19 -7.47 -18.49
CA SER A 263 -14.34 -6.99 -19.58
C SER A 263 -12.99 -6.52 -19.02
N VAL A 264 -11.90 -7.00 -19.62
CA VAL A 264 -10.52 -6.61 -19.33
C VAL A 264 -9.94 -5.69 -20.41
N GLU A 265 -10.66 -5.49 -21.52
CA GLU A 265 -10.15 -4.75 -22.69
C GLU A 265 -10.30 -3.23 -22.57
N GLU A 266 -11.17 -2.72 -21.68
CA GLU A 266 -11.50 -1.28 -21.58
C GLU A 266 -11.07 -0.64 -20.25
N CYS A 267 -10.62 -1.43 -19.28
CA CYS A 267 -10.32 -0.98 -17.92
C CYS A 267 -8.84 -1.12 -17.60
N ILE A 268 -8.31 -0.14 -16.88
CA ILE A 268 -6.92 -0.13 -16.41
C ILE A 268 -6.95 -0.42 -14.91
N GLY A 269 -6.12 -1.35 -14.45
CA GLY A 269 -5.92 -1.58 -13.01
C GLY A 269 -5.18 -0.40 -12.40
N LEU A 270 -5.63 0.06 -11.22
CA LEU A 270 -4.83 0.96 -10.41
C LEU A 270 -3.48 0.32 -10.12
N SER A 271 -2.43 1.12 -10.22
CA SER A 271 -1.09 0.71 -9.86
C SER A 271 -0.88 0.96 -8.37
N ASP A 272 -0.13 0.08 -7.71
CA ASP A 272 0.37 0.30 -6.37
C ASP A 272 1.68 1.12 -6.35
N ASP A 273 2.19 1.57 -7.50
CA ASP A 273 3.45 2.31 -7.63
C ASP A 273 3.50 3.56 -6.74
N PHE A 274 2.41 4.31 -6.63
CA PHE A 274 2.35 5.49 -5.76
C PHE A 274 2.52 5.09 -4.28
N MET A 275 1.81 4.05 -3.84
CA MET A 275 1.94 3.52 -2.48
C MET A 275 3.37 3.00 -2.22
N GLN A 276 3.92 2.21 -3.14
CA GLN A 276 5.23 1.57 -2.99
C GLN A 276 6.38 2.58 -3.05
N TYR A 277 6.37 3.49 -4.03
CA TYR A 277 7.55 4.27 -4.40
C TYR A 277 7.44 5.76 -4.04
N TYR A 278 6.25 6.29 -3.72
CA TYR A 278 6.08 7.67 -3.23
C TYR A 278 5.75 7.71 -1.75
N LEU A 279 4.89 6.81 -1.27
CA LEU A 279 4.56 6.68 0.16
C LEU A 279 5.49 5.75 0.92
N GLY A 280 6.36 5.01 0.20
CA GLY A 280 7.37 4.15 0.77
C GLY A 280 6.81 2.87 1.41
N ALA A 281 5.57 2.50 1.14
CA ALA A 281 4.90 1.31 1.69
C ALA A 281 4.74 0.23 0.60
N TYR A 282 5.58 -0.79 0.64
CA TYR A 282 5.59 -1.87 -0.36
C TYR A 282 4.36 -2.76 -0.30
N THR A 283 3.90 -3.03 0.91
CA THR A 283 2.78 -3.94 1.19
C THR A 283 1.83 -3.27 2.18
N HIS A 284 0.54 -3.33 1.86
CA HIS A 284 -0.55 -2.85 2.71
C HIS A 284 -1.26 -4.04 3.38
N ASN A 285 -0.99 -4.24 4.66
CA ASN A 285 -1.60 -5.27 5.49
C ASN A 285 -2.91 -4.73 6.09
N TRP A 286 -3.98 -4.89 5.32
CA TRP A 286 -5.30 -4.35 5.67
C TRP A 286 -5.87 -5.02 6.92
N GLY A 287 -6.28 -4.20 7.91
CA GLY A 287 -6.92 -4.67 9.13
C GLY A 287 -5.98 -5.36 10.14
N ALA A 288 -4.67 -5.25 9.96
CA ALA A 288 -3.68 -5.84 10.84
C ALA A 288 -3.30 -4.95 12.05
N GLY A 289 -3.90 -3.77 12.19
CA GLY A 289 -3.65 -2.83 13.28
C GLY A 289 -4.36 -3.17 14.60
N THR A 290 -3.90 -2.53 15.69
CA THR A 290 -4.52 -2.57 17.03
C THR A 290 -4.81 -1.15 17.52
N GLU A 291 -5.43 -1.01 18.70
CA GLU A 291 -5.79 0.31 19.24
C GLU A 291 -4.67 0.98 20.04
N SER A 292 -3.53 0.32 20.30
CA SER A 292 -2.42 0.88 21.08
C SER A 292 -1.20 1.07 20.18
N LEU A 293 -0.60 2.26 20.20
CA LEU A 293 0.48 2.64 19.30
C LEU A 293 1.63 3.30 20.05
N THR A 294 2.84 3.06 19.55
CA THR A 294 4.06 3.67 20.06
C THR A 294 4.88 4.24 18.90
N GLY A 295 5.38 5.45 19.05
CA GLY A 295 6.35 6.04 18.14
C GLY A 295 7.75 5.47 18.42
N THR A 296 8.31 4.76 17.44
CA THR A 296 9.55 3.99 17.56
C THR A 296 10.75 4.70 16.94
N ASP A 297 10.52 5.63 16.02
CA ASP A 297 11.57 6.41 15.37
C ASP A 297 11.16 7.87 15.14
N THR A 298 12.09 8.69 14.67
CA THR A 298 11.90 10.10 14.33
C THR A 298 10.81 10.26 13.25
N PRO A 299 9.88 11.23 13.40
CA PRO A 299 9.79 12.23 14.47
C PRO A 299 8.98 11.77 15.70
N PHE A 300 8.33 10.61 15.66
CA PHE A 300 7.36 10.19 16.67
C PHE A 300 7.96 9.50 17.90
N GLY A 301 9.27 9.27 17.92
CA GLY A 301 10.00 8.60 18.99
C GLY A 301 9.54 9.03 20.38
N GLY A 302 9.16 8.05 21.19
CA GLY A 302 8.74 8.24 22.59
C GLY A 302 7.27 8.63 22.79
N LEU A 303 6.48 8.77 21.72
CA LEU A 303 5.03 8.87 21.84
C LEU A 303 4.41 7.51 22.19
N ALA A 304 3.38 7.54 23.02
CA ALA A 304 2.48 6.41 23.25
C ALA A 304 1.05 6.94 23.26
N PHE A 305 0.19 6.39 22.42
CA PHE A 305 -1.19 6.84 22.25
C PHE A 305 -2.09 5.67 21.86
N GLY A 306 -3.40 5.92 21.83
CA GLY A 306 -4.36 4.92 21.40
C GLY A 306 -5.38 5.44 20.38
N LEU A 307 -6.08 4.52 19.73
CA LEU A 307 -7.20 4.80 18.84
C LEU A 307 -8.54 4.58 19.54
N ASN A 308 -9.61 5.17 19.03
CA ASN A 308 -11.01 4.97 19.45
C ASN A 308 -11.32 5.26 20.94
N GLY A 309 -10.45 5.98 21.65
CA GLY A 309 -10.69 6.41 23.02
C GLY A 309 -11.49 7.70 23.13
N GLU A 310 -11.44 8.32 24.30
CA GLU A 310 -12.09 9.61 24.58
C GLU A 310 -11.65 10.70 23.59
N ASP A 311 -12.59 11.57 23.22
CA ASP A 311 -12.40 12.68 22.27
C ASP A 311 -11.89 12.26 20.88
N SER A 312 -12.03 10.99 20.48
CA SER A 312 -11.79 10.52 19.10
C SER A 312 -13.11 10.37 18.32
N ALA A 313 -13.00 10.17 17.01
CA ALA A 313 -14.12 9.83 16.15
C ALA A 313 -14.67 8.41 16.39
N GLY A 314 -13.91 7.51 17.01
CA GLY A 314 -14.31 6.12 17.24
C GLY A 314 -14.56 5.32 15.96
N ASN A 315 -13.91 5.69 14.85
CA ASN A 315 -14.16 5.17 13.51
C ASN A 315 -13.08 4.19 13.00
N GLN A 316 -12.03 3.89 13.77
CA GLN A 316 -10.94 3.02 13.34
C GLN A 316 -11.31 1.54 13.57
N VAL A 317 -12.05 0.96 12.63
CA VAL A 317 -12.56 -0.42 12.72
C VAL A 317 -11.60 -1.45 12.16
N LEU A 318 -10.79 -1.05 11.18
CA LEU A 318 -9.81 -1.89 10.49
C LEU A 318 -8.53 -1.08 10.20
N PRO A 319 -7.87 -0.51 11.24
CA PRO A 319 -6.58 0.14 11.04
C PRO A 319 -5.59 -0.83 10.39
N SER A 320 -4.79 -0.31 9.48
CA SER A 320 -3.89 -1.08 8.64
C SER A 320 -2.45 -0.97 9.12
N SER A 321 -1.66 -1.99 8.79
CA SER A 321 -0.21 -1.90 8.90
C SER A 321 0.43 -1.90 7.54
N LEU A 322 1.66 -1.40 7.48
CA LEU A 322 2.39 -1.14 6.26
C LEU A 322 3.80 -1.74 6.39
N LEU A 323 4.31 -2.33 5.32
CA LEU A 323 5.72 -2.71 5.25
C LEU A 323 6.50 -1.68 4.44
N ALA A 324 7.62 -1.20 4.98
CA ALA A 324 8.47 -0.23 4.30
C ALA A 324 9.10 -0.83 3.04
N THR A 325 9.09 -0.08 1.94
CA THR A 325 9.78 -0.37 0.67
C THR A 325 11.25 -0.67 0.85
N SER A 326 11.94 -0.04 1.79
CA SER A 326 13.34 -0.35 2.07
C SER A 326 13.59 -1.76 2.64
N SER A 327 12.54 -2.46 3.08
CA SER A 327 12.62 -3.89 3.44
C SER A 327 12.78 -4.80 2.20
N PHE A 328 12.31 -4.35 1.04
CA PHE A 328 12.33 -5.10 -0.22
C PHE A 328 13.37 -4.56 -1.20
N LEU A 329 13.58 -3.24 -1.16
CA LEU A 329 14.52 -2.49 -1.98
C LEU A 329 15.51 -1.77 -1.05
N PRO A 330 16.60 -2.43 -0.62
CA PRO A 330 17.50 -1.89 0.40
C PRO A 330 18.07 -0.52 -0.01
N GLU A 331 18.08 0.45 0.90
CA GLU A 331 18.52 1.83 0.67
C GLU A 331 19.94 1.93 0.07
N ALA A 332 20.83 1.00 0.44
CA ALA A 332 22.20 0.97 -0.06
C ALA A 332 22.28 0.72 -1.59
N GLU A 333 21.26 0.10 -2.18
CA GLU A 333 21.13 -0.15 -3.62
C GLU A 333 20.09 0.79 -4.27
N PHE A 334 19.01 1.10 -3.54
CA PHE A 334 17.88 1.91 -4.01
C PHE A 334 17.61 3.11 -3.10
N PRO A 335 18.56 4.06 -2.96
CA PRO A 335 18.44 5.18 -2.04
C PRO A 335 17.23 6.10 -2.33
N GLN A 336 16.75 6.13 -3.58
CA GLN A 336 15.56 6.89 -3.97
C GLN A 336 14.25 6.34 -3.40
N PHE A 337 14.25 5.13 -2.83
CA PHE A 337 13.10 4.50 -2.18
C PHE A 337 13.33 4.32 -0.67
N ALA A 338 14.22 5.13 -0.09
CA ALA A 338 14.46 5.15 1.34
C ALA A 338 13.14 5.39 2.08
N SER A 339 12.82 4.46 2.97
CA SER A 339 11.59 4.49 3.75
C SER A 339 11.73 3.67 5.02
N GLY A 340 11.06 4.09 6.08
CA GLY A 340 11.13 3.40 7.36
C GLY A 340 9.85 3.51 8.17
N SER A 341 9.62 2.54 9.04
CA SER A 341 8.51 2.60 9.98
C SER A 341 8.83 3.50 11.18
N THR A 342 7.91 4.40 11.52
CA THR A 342 8.13 5.39 12.59
C THR A 342 7.13 5.26 13.75
N ILE A 343 6.01 4.56 13.52
CA ILE A 343 5.00 4.23 14.53
C ILE A 343 4.65 2.76 14.37
N GLN A 344 4.63 2.02 15.48
CA GLN A 344 4.22 0.61 15.52
C GLN A 344 2.97 0.42 16.37
N TYR A 345 2.25 -0.66 16.09
CA TYR A 345 1.19 -1.15 16.97
C TYR A 345 1.80 -1.90 18.15
N ASP A 346 1.35 -1.59 19.36
CA ASP A 346 1.66 -2.38 20.55
C ASP A 346 0.85 -3.68 20.50
N ARG A 347 1.55 -4.79 20.24
CA ARG A 347 0.98 -6.12 20.06
C ARG A 347 1.57 -7.08 21.09
N GLU A 348 0.73 -8.00 21.55
CA GLU A 348 1.21 -9.12 22.36
C GLU A 348 2.19 -9.96 21.54
N GLY A 349 3.42 -10.12 22.05
CA GLY A 349 4.49 -10.82 21.33
C GLY A 349 5.35 -9.93 20.43
N GLY A 350 5.12 -8.61 20.39
CA GLY A 350 5.91 -7.67 19.60
C GLY A 350 5.44 -7.53 18.14
N ALA A 351 6.26 -6.87 17.33
CA ALA A 351 5.98 -6.70 15.91
C ALA A 351 5.93 -8.05 15.19
N PRO A 352 4.99 -8.25 14.24
CA PRO A 352 4.64 -9.53 13.65
C PRO A 352 5.77 -10.16 12.84
N TYR A 353 6.76 -9.39 12.40
CA TYR A 353 7.84 -9.84 11.52
C TYR A 353 9.24 -9.52 12.07
N GLU A 354 9.31 -9.12 13.33
CA GLU A 354 10.54 -8.98 14.11
C GLU A 354 10.73 -10.22 15.02
N PRO A 355 11.98 -10.57 15.39
CA PRO A 355 12.28 -11.56 16.42
C PRO A 355 11.38 -11.39 17.63
N ARG A 356 10.71 -12.46 18.03
CA ARG A 356 9.81 -12.42 19.18
C ARG A 356 10.62 -12.26 20.46
N SER A 357 11.74 -12.98 20.53
CA SER A 357 12.75 -12.84 21.56
C SER A 357 14.12 -12.68 20.90
N GLY A 358 15.06 -12.06 21.63
CA GLY A 358 16.41 -11.86 21.11
C GLY A 358 16.47 -11.00 19.85
N ASP A 359 17.41 -11.34 18.97
CA ASP A 359 17.72 -10.62 17.73
C ASP A 359 17.49 -11.50 16.48
N GLN A 360 17.17 -12.79 16.61
CA GLN A 360 17.07 -13.73 15.50
C GLN A 360 15.84 -14.66 15.58
N TYR A 361 15.33 -15.09 14.43
CA TYR A 361 14.33 -16.15 14.30
C TYR A 361 14.64 -17.08 13.14
N ALA A 362 13.86 -18.16 12.98
CA ALA A 362 13.81 -18.93 11.74
C ALA A 362 12.76 -18.35 10.78
N TYR A 363 13.12 -18.11 9.53
CA TYR A 363 12.25 -17.56 8.49
C TYR A 363 12.24 -18.44 7.25
N SER A 364 11.04 -18.76 6.75
CA SER A 364 10.85 -19.61 5.58
C SER A 364 11.26 -18.95 4.27
N GLN A 365 11.35 -17.62 4.22
CA GLN A 365 11.36 -16.86 2.96
C GLN A 365 10.06 -17.08 2.15
N ASN A 366 9.93 -16.38 1.02
CA ASN A 366 8.80 -16.52 0.09
C ASN A 366 9.27 -17.09 -1.26
N ALA A 367 8.55 -18.08 -1.80
CA ALA A 367 8.80 -18.64 -3.12
C ALA A 367 7.61 -19.48 -3.59
N ASP A 368 7.21 -19.29 -4.86
CA ASP A 368 6.23 -20.15 -5.52
C ASP A 368 6.74 -21.59 -5.65
N VAL A 369 5.81 -22.56 -5.72
CA VAL A 369 6.09 -23.98 -5.98
C VAL A 369 7.13 -24.54 -5.00
N SER A 370 6.91 -24.34 -3.70
CA SER A 370 7.85 -24.72 -2.66
C SER A 370 7.23 -25.61 -1.59
N TYR A 371 8.04 -26.51 -1.04
CA TYR A 371 7.73 -27.33 0.13
C TYR A 371 8.92 -27.22 1.07
N LYS A 372 8.89 -26.20 1.93
CA LYS A 372 10.01 -25.82 2.80
C LYS A 372 9.82 -26.42 4.17
N ARG A 373 10.85 -27.09 4.69
CA ARG A 373 10.74 -27.85 5.95
C ARG A 373 11.81 -27.40 6.95
N LEU A 374 11.38 -27.03 8.14
CA LEU A 374 12.23 -26.87 9.32
C LEU A 374 12.04 -28.10 10.20
N SER A 375 13.00 -29.02 10.14
CA SER A 375 12.83 -30.39 10.64
C SER A 375 13.73 -30.70 11.82
N ARG A 376 13.20 -31.50 12.76
CA ARG A 376 13.93 -31.97 13.94
C ARG A 376 13.49 -33.37 14.32
N THR A 377 14.46 -34.18 14.73
CA THR A 377 14.20 -35.47 15.38
C THR A 377 14.07 -35.29 16.89
N ILE A 378 13.02 -35.85 17.49
CA ILE A 378 12.68 -35.74 18.91
C ILE A 378 12.61 -37.15 19.53
N ASP A 379 13.31 -37.35 20.63
CA ASP A 379 13.13 -38.54 21.48
C ASP A 379 11.97 -38.28 22.45
N VAL A 380 10.80 -38.87 22.18
CA VAL A 380 9.60 -38.59 22.99
C VAL A 380 9.66 -39.37 24.31
N PRO A 381 9.52 -38.71 25.48
CA PRO A 381 9.50 -39.39 26.75
C PRO A 381 8.44 -40.49 26.83
N SER A 382 8.64 -41.48 27.70
CA SER A 382 7.69 -42.61 27.85
C SER A 382 6.30 -42.19 28.31
N ASP A 383 6.20 -41.03 28.97
CA ASP A 383 4.94 -40.46 29.45
C ASP A 383 4.30 -39.49 28.43
N GLY A 384 4.88 -39.39 27.24
CA GLY A 384 4.50 -38.44 26.19
C GLY A 384 5.21 -37.09 26.30
N GLY A 385 4.70 -36.10 25.57
CA GLY A 385 5.24 -34.75 25.59
C GLY A 385 4.59 -33.87 24.54
N GLN A 386 4.89 -32.58 24.60
CA GLN A 386 4.44 -31.59 23.63
C GLN A 386 5.64 -30.90 23.00
N LEU A 387 5.53 -30.56 21.73
CA LEU A 387 6.36 -29.55 21.08
C LEU A 387 5.55 -28.26 21.04
N SER A 388 6.14 -27.15 21.47
CA SER A 388 5.58 -25.82 21.22
C SER A 388 6.58 -24.93 20.51
N PHE A 389 6.09 -23.93 19.81
CA PHE A 389 6.88 -22.85 19.22
C PHE A 389 5.97 -21.65 19.01
N TRP A 390 6.56 -20.46 18.91
CA TRP A 390 5.85 -19.28 18.48
C TRP A 390 5.96 -19.14 16.97
N VAL A 391 4.86 -18.74 16.34
CA VAL A 391 4.78 -18.54 14.91
C VAL A 391 4.07 -17.24 14.57
N SER A 392 4.62 -16.53 13.60
CA SER A 392 3.92 -15.50 12.86
C SER A 392 3.92 -15.93 11.39
N ALA A 393 2.78 -15.82 10.72
CA ALA A 393 2.63 -16.32 9.36
C ALA A 393 1.77 -15.37 8.53
N ASP A 394 2.19 -15.15 7.29
CA ASP A 394 1.43 -14.49 6.27
C ASP A 394 1.58 -15.30 4.98
N THR A 395 0.57 -16.15 4.72
CA THR A 395 0.51 -17.04 3.55
C THR A 395 -0.70 -16.71 2.70
N GLU A 396 -0.70 -17.08 1.42
CA GLU A 396 -1.89 -16.93 0.58
C GLU A 396 -3.05 -17.75 1.18
N ALA A 397 -4.08 -17.05 1.65
CA ALA A 397 -5.21 -17.68 2.32
C ALA A 397 -5.90 -18.68 1.39
N ASN A 398 -6.17 -19.88 1.91
CA ASN A 398 -6.87 -20.98 1.24
C ASN A 398 -6.09 -21.66 0.08
N TRP A 399 -4.87 -21.19 -0.23
CA TRP A 399 -4.01 -21.74 -1.28
C TRP A 399 -2.66 -22.24 -0.75
N ASP A 400 -2.03 -21.47 0.12
CA ASP A 400 -0.75 -21.79 0.74
C ASP A 400 -0.94 -22.21 2.20
N TYR A 401 -0.14 -23.18 2.67
CA TYR A 401 -0.38 -23.82 3.97
C TYR A 401 0.88 -24.00 4.81
N LEU A 402 0.70 -23.75 6.11
CA LEU A 402 1.63 -24.11 7.16
C LEU A 402 1.11 -25.33 7.91
N VAL A 403 1.95 -26.35 8.06
CA VAL A 403 1.63 -27.59 8.78
C VAL A 403 2.75 -28.01 9.72
N VAL A 404 2.40 -28.82 10.72
CA VAL A 404 3.38 -29.60 11.50
C VAL A 404 3.26 -31.06 11.08
N GLU A 405 4.21 -31.53 10.29
CA GLU A 405 4.29 -32.94 9.87
C GLU A 405 4.98 -33.78 10.93
N ALA A 406 4.55 -35.02 11.11
CA ALA A 406 5.20 -35.98 12.01
C ALA A 406 5.17 -37.41 11.44
N HIS A 407 6.25 -38.15 11.67
CA HIS A 407 6.32 -39.59 11.42
C HIS A 407 7.32 -40.28 12.34
N THR A 408 7.13 -41.57 12.61
CA THR A 408 8.09 -42.37 13.38
C THR A 408 9.36 -42.55 12.55
N VAL A 409 10.54 -42.34 13.15
CA VAL A 409 11.81 -42.45 12.43
C VAL A 409 11.96 -43.82 11.77
N GLY A 410 12.14 -43.82 10.44
CA GLY A 410 12.26 -45.03 9.62
C GLY A 410 10.94 -45.71 9.24
N ALA A 411 9.80 -45.14 9.61
CA ALA A 411 8.47 -45.56 9.18
C ALA A 411 7.87 -44.58 8.16
N ASP A 412 6.87 -45.06 7.43
CA ASP A 412 6.09 -44.32 6.43
C ASP A 412 4.67 -44.04 6.97
N ASP A 413 4.59 -43.55 8.21
CA ASP A 413 3.37 -43.29 8.96
C ASP A 413 3.10 -41.78 9.11
N TRP A 414 3.36 -41.04 8.04
CA TRP A 414 3.22 -39.59 7.98
C TRP A 414 1.80 -39.13 8.31
N THR A 415 1.70 -38.12 9.17
CA THR A 415 0.50 -37.32 9.41
C THR A 415 0.87 -35.84 9.60
N THR A 416 -0.11 -34.95 9.52
CA THR A 416 0.02 -33.61 10.12
C THR A 416 -0.68 -33.58 11.47
N LEU A 417 -0.21 -32.74 12.40
CA LEU A 417 -0.69 -32.65 13.78
C LEU A 417 -1.46 -31.34 14.01
N PRO A 418 -2.60 -31.38 14.73
CA PRO A 418 -3.36 -30.18 15.06
C PRO A 418 -2.65 -29.32 16.11
N ASP A 419 -2.88 -28.01 16.05
CA ASP A 419 -2.63 -27.09 17.16
C ASP A 419 -3.62 -27.36 18.30
N VAL A 420 -3.12 -27.93 19.38
CA VAL A 420 -3.87 -28.23 20.61
C VAL A 420 -3.71 -27.13 21.67
N GLY A 421 -3.01 -26.04 21.36
CA GLY A 421 -2.89 -24.86 22.19
C GLY A 421 -4.15 -24.01 22.20
N ASP A 422 -4.13 -22.90 22.94
CA ASP A 422 -5.30 -22.01 23.11
C ASP A 422 -5.68 -21.24 21.84
N ASN A 423 -4.76 -21.10 20.89
CA ASN A 423 -4.98 -20.37 19.63
C ASN A 423 -5.76 -21.19 18.58
N HIS A 424 -5.67 -22.52 18.63
CA HIS A 424 -6.33 -23.44 17.71
C HIS A 424 -6.14 -23.07 16.22
N LEU A 425 -4.90 -22.80 15.81
CA LEU A 425 -4.58 -22.24 14.50
C LEU A 425 -4.93 -23.15 13.31
N THR A 426 -4.94 -24.48 13.52
CA THR A 426 -5.12 -25.44 12.43
C THR A 426 -6.57 -25.88 12.24
N GLY A 427 -6.95 -26.12 10.98
CA GLY A 427 -8.18 -26.81 10.61
C GLY A 427 -7.95 -27.89 9.56
N GLN A 428 -9.03 -28.60 9.21
CA GLN A 428 -9.03 -29.67 8.19
C GLN A 428 -9.46 -29.15 6.79
N SER A 429 -9.43 -27.84 6.55
CA SER A 429 -9.72 -27.33 5.21
C SER A 429 -8.56 -27.65 4.27
N THR A 430 -8.85 -28.29 3.15
CA THR A 430 -7.87 -28.58 2.07
C THR A 430 -7.79 -27.45 1.04
N GLY A 431 -8.69 -26.46 1.18
CA GLY A 431 -8.89 -25.27 0.34
C GLY A 431 -8.85 -25.48 -1.16
N SER A 432 -8.40 -24.46 -1.89
CA SER A 432 -8.49 -24.41 -3.36
C SER A 432 -7.31 -25.09 -4.07
N SER A 433 -6.14 -25.14 -3.44
CA SER A 433 -4.95 -25.78 -4.03
C SER A 433 -5.13 -27.28 -4.26
N CYS A 434 -5.81 -27.97 -3.34
CA CYS A 434 -6.06 -29.40 -3.48
C CYS A 434 -6.89 -29.75 -4.74
N PRO A 435 -8.10 -29.20 -4.95
CA PRO A 435 -8.86 -29.44 -6.18
C PRO A 435 -8.18 -28.86 -7.42
N ALA A 436 -7.35 -27.82 -7.28
CA ALA A 436 -6.52 -27.31 -8.38
C ALA A 436 -5.37 -28.27 -8.79
N SER A 437 -5.18 -29.39 -8.07
CA SER A 437 -4.16 -30.41 -8.33
C SER A 437 -2.72 -30.05 -7.94
N TRP A 438 -2.53 -29.29 -6.85
CA TRP A 438 -1.20 -28.95 -6.33
C TRP A 438 -0.38 -30.18 -5.88
N ARG A 439 -1.05 -31.32 -5.65
CA ARG A 439 -0.42 -32.65 -5.46
C ARG A 439 0.45 -33.10 -6.64
N SER A 440 0.32 -32.47 -7.80
CA SER A 440 1.25 -32.68 -8.92
C SER A 440 2.58 -31.93 -8.73
N LEU A 441 2.58 -30.83 -7.98
CA LEU A 441 3.77 -30.15 -7.49
C LEU A 441 4.37 -30.91 -6.31
N HIS A 442 3.51 -31.34 -5.39
CA HIS A 442 3.87 -31.94 -4.10
C HIS A 442 3.19 -33.29 -3.87
N PRO A 443 3.62 -34.38 -4.55
CA PRO A 443 3.00 -35.70 -4.38
C PRO A 443 3.02 -36.25 -2.95
N HIS A 444 3.93 -35.74 -2.10
CA HIS A 444 3.96 -36.07 -0.66
C HIS A 444 2.65 -35.76 0.06
N LEU A 445 1.86 -34.79 -0.43
CA LEU A 445 0.57 -34.44 0.14
C LEU A 445 -0.47 -35.57 0.08
N ASP A 446 -0.27 -36.59 -0.76
CA ASP A 446 -1.13 -37.78 -0.81
C ASP A 446 -1.11 -38.60 0.50
N HIS A 447 -0.16 -38.33 1.41
CA HIS A 447 -0.18 -38.86 2.77
C HIS A 447 -1.31 -38.29 3.63
N TYR A 448 -1.71 -37.03 3.36
CA TYR A 448 -2.61 -36.24 4.22
C TYR A 448 -3.94 -35.87 3.55
N GLN A 449 -3.96 -35.75 2.23
CA GLN A 449 -5.11 -35.31 1.44
C GLN A 449 -5.48 -36.35 0.37
N THR A 450 -6.76 -36.39 -0.02
CA THR A 450 -7.23 -37.22 -1.14
C THR A 450 -8.09 -36.38 -2.08
N LEU A 451 -7.70 -36.31 -3.36
CA LEU A 451 -8.56 -35.80 -4.44
C LEU A 451 -9.58 -36.86 -4.83
N ASN A 452 -10.86 -36.58 -4.56
CA ASN A 452 -11.96 -37.49 -4.80
C ASN A 452 -12.38 -37.50 -6.29
N PRO A 453 -13.05 -38.57 -6.77
CA PRO A 453 -13.51 -38.66 -8.16
C PRO A 453 -14.49 -37.57 -8.60
N ASP A 454 -15.14 -36.88 -7.66
CA ASP A 454 -16.06 -35.77 -7.91
C ASP A 454 -15.36 -34.39 -7.95
N GLY A 455 -14.03 -34.36 -7.80
CA GLY A 455 -13.23 -33.15 -7.78
C GLY A 455 -13.14 -32.47 -6.41
N SER A 456 -13.79 -32.98 -5.37
CA SER A 456 -13.60 -32.51 -3.99
C SER A 456 -12.31 -33.06 -3.37
N CYS A 457 -11.87 -32.47 -2.26
CA CYS A 457 -10.72 -32.98 -1.50
C CYS A 457 -11.09 -33.37 -0.07
N SER A 458 -10.68 -34.57 0.33
CA SER A 458 -10.79 -35.06 1.70
C SER A 458 -9.53 -34.75 2.51
N PRO A 459 -9.65 -34.35 3.79
CA PRO A 459 -8.51 -34.06 4.67
C PRO A 459 -7.91 -35.33 5.31
N THR A 460 -7.88 -36.41 4.54
CA THR A 460 -7.28 -37.68 4.94
C THR A 460 -6.64 -38.28 3.71
N GLY A 461 -5.42 -38.78 3.87
CA GLY A 461 -4.66 -39.38 2.78
C GLY A 461 -4.41 -40.87 3.01
N THR A 462 -3.31 -41.34 2.42
CA THR A 462 -2.92 -42.76 2.47
C THR A 462 -2.48 -43.22 3.85
N THR A 463 -1.93 -42.32 4.69
CA THR A 463 -1.35 -42.67 5.99
C THR A 463 -1.93 -41.85 7.15
N GLY A 464 -2.24 -40.57 6.94
CA GLY A 464 -2.59 -39.65 8.02
C GLY A 464 -3.69 -38.65 7.67
N GLU A 465 -3.85 -37.68 8.55
CA GLU A 465 -4.84 -36.61 8.45
C GLU A 465 -4.18 -35.28 8.07
N TRP A 466 -5.01 -34.36 7.56
CA TRP A 466 -4.65 -32.98 7.25
C TRP A 466 -5.14 -32.02 8.33
N HIS A 467 -4.20 -31.31 8.96
CA HIS A 467 -4.39 -30.25 9.93
C HIS A 467 -3.41 -29.13 9.57
N ALA A 468 -3.94 -27.99 9.13
CA ALA A 468 -3.13 -26.92 8.57
C ALA A 468 -3.66 -25.52 8.92
N PHE A 469 -2.74 -24.57 8.96
CA PHE A 469 -3.01 -23.14 9.00
C PHE A 469 -2.84 -22.56 7.58
N SER A 470 -3.62 -21.52 7.26
CA SER A 470 -3.50 -20.76 6.01
C SER A 470 -4.00 -19.33 6.22
N GLY A 471 -3.33 -18.35 5.63
CA GLY A 471 -3.64 -16.93 5.74
C GLY A 471 -2.67 -16.18 6.65
N ASN A 472 -3.17 -15.13 7.30
CA ASN A 472 -2.39 -14.26 8.18
C ASN A 472 -2.70 -14.54 9.66
N SER A 473 -1.67 -14.74 10.48
CA SER A 473 -1.80 -15.08 11.91
C SER A 473 -2.12 -13.88 12.81
N SER A 474 -2.07 -12.67 12.26
CA SER A 474 -2.16 -11.39 12.99
C SER A 474 -1.08 -11.25 14.07
N GLY A 475 0.16 -11.62 13.71
CA GLY A 475 1.34 -11.60 14.57
C GLY A 475 1.63 -12.92 15.27
N TRP A 476 2.45 -12.86 16.31
CA TRP A 476 2.97 -14.03 17.01
C TRP A 476 1.88 -14.79 17.79
N LYS A 477 1.77 -16.09 17.53
CA LYS A 477 0.88 -17.04 18.20
C LYS A 477 1.65 -18.27 18.62
N GLU A 478 1.42 -18.77 19.83
CA GLU A 478 1.97 -20.06 20.24
C GLU A 478 1.20 -21.19 19.57
N TRP A 479 1.92 -22.10 18.91
CA TRP A 479 1.39 -23.36 18.37
C TRP A 479 1.91 -24.49 19.24
N VAL A 480 1.01 -25.33 19.75
CA VAL A 480 1.35 -26.51 20.56
C VAL A 480 0.87 -27.78 19.88
N VAL A 481 1.74 -28.79 19.72
CA VAL A 481 1.37 -30.11 19.20
C VAL A 481 1.60 -31.21 20.24
N ASP A 482 0.65 -32.13 20.34
CA ASP A 482 0.74 -33.31 21.21
C ASP A 482 1.52 -34.44 20.51
N LEU A 483 2.59 -34.91 21.16
CA LEU A 483 3.40 -36.03 20.70
C LEU A 483 3.12 -37.33 21.48
N GLY A 484 2.07 -37.37 22.31
CA GLY A 484 1.72 -38.53 23.13
C GLY A 484 1.55 -39.83 22.34
N ALA A 485 1.09 -39.77 21.08
CA ALA A 485 1.00 -40.93 20.19
C ALA A 485 2.36 -41.61 19.91
N TYR A 486 3.46 -40.87 20.07
CA TYR A 486 4.84 -41.32 19.82
C TYR A 486 5.61 -41.66 21.10
N SER A 487 4.94 -41.72 22.26
CA SER A 487 5.57 -41.96 23.56
C SER A 487 6.57 -43.12 23.56
N GLY A 488 7.81 -42.85 23.99
CA GLY A 488 8.90 -43.84 24.03
C GLY A 488 9.51 -44.20 22.67
N SER A 489 9.17 -43.49 21.61
CA SER A 489 9.72 -43.64 20.26
C SER A 489 10.49 -42.38 19.85
N GLN A 490 11.21 -42.48 18.73
CA GLN A 490 11.83 -41.33 18.07
C GLN A 490 10.92 -40.88 16.92
N VAL A 491 10.56 -39.59 16.91
CA VAL A 491 9.70 -38.98 15.89
C VAL A 491 10.50 -37.91 15.15
N GLU A 492 10.36 -37.83 13.83
CA GLU A 492 10.78 -36.65 13.06
C GLU A 492 9.58 -35.74 12.89
N VAL A 493 9.75 -34.47 13.27
CA VAL A 493 8.76 -33.41 13.13
C VAL A 493 9.29 -32.35 12.18
N SER A 494 8.43 -31.85 11.29
CA SER A 494 8.75 -30.72 10.40
C SER A 494 7.70 -29.63 10.51
N VAL A 495 8.13 -28.39 10.74
CA VAL A 495 7.30 -27.20 10.51
C VAL A 495 7.45 -26.86 9.04
N SER A 496 6.38 -27.06 8.26
CA SER A 496 6.44 -27.06 6.81
C SER A 496 5.56 -25.97 6.21
N TYR A 497 6.15 -25.13 5.36
CA TYR A 497 5.44 -24.15 4.54
C TYR A 497 5.35 -24.65 3.09
N ILE A 498 4.13 -24.77 2.58
CA ILE A 498 3.81 -25.43 1.32
C ILE A 498 3.05 -24.44 0.43
N SER A 499 3.61 -24.11 -0.72
CA SER A 499 3.03 -23.18 -1.67
C SER A 499 2.57 -23.82 -2.98
N ASP A 500 1.58 -23.20 -3.62
CA ASP A 500 1.02 -23.63 -4.90
C ASP A 500 1.80 -23.04 -6.11
N TRP A 501 1.16 -22.70 -7.23
CA TRP A 501 1.85 -22.23 -8.44
C TRP A 501 2.28 -20.77 -8.43
N ALA A 502 1.58 -19.91 -7.71
CA ALA A 502 1.73 -18.46 -7.84
C ALA A 502 1.09 -17.74 -6.66
N VAL A 503 1.45 -16.46 -6.51
CA VAL A 503 1.06 -15.58 -5.39
C VAL A 503 1.78 -16.02 -4.12
N GLN A 504 2.55 -15.09 -3.57
CA GLN A 504 3.24 -15.29 -2.31
C GLN A 504 2.97 -14.09 -1.43
N ASN A 505 2.75 -14.40 -0.17
CA ASN A 505 2.79 -13.42 0.90
C ASN A 505 4.18 -13.45 1.55
N LEU A 506 4.31 -12.89 2.76
CA LEU A 506 5.62 -12.72 3.40
C LEU A 506 6.27 -14.04 3.84
N GLY A 507 5.49 -15.11 4.03
CA GLY A 507 5.97 -16.42 4.49
C GLY A 507 5.75 -16.65 5.98
N VAL A 508 6.59 -17.48 6.59
CA VAL A 508 6.43 -17.98 7.96
C VAL A 508 7.68 -17.73 8.80
N PHE A 509 7.47 -17.26 10.02
CA PHE A 509 8.49 -16.95 11.02
C PHE A 509 8.27 -17.84 12.24
N VAL A 510 9.32 -18.47 12.75
CA VAL A 510 9.27 -19.37 13.91
C VAL A 510 10.33 -18.97 14.91
N ASP A 511 9.93 -18.90 16.18
CA ASP A 511 10.81 -18.55 17.29
C ASP A 511 10.40 -19.33 18.57
N ASP A 512 11.23 -19.29 19.60
CA ASP A 512 10.94 -19.82 20.94
C ASP A 512 10.46 -21.29 20.96
N ALA A 513 11.14 -22.17 20.23
CA ALA A 513 10.73 -23.57 20.08
C ALA A 513 11.14 -24.44 21.30
N THR A 514 10.22 -25.20 21.86
CA THR A 514 10.44 -26.07 23.03
C THR A 514 10.01 -27.51 22.76
N ALA A 515 10.99 -28.42 22.73
CA ALA A 515 10.74 -29.85 22.64
C ALA A 515 10.53 -30.49 24.04
N PRO A 516 9.90 -31.67 24.14
CA PRO A 516 9.66 -32.34 25.43
C PRO A 516 10.93 -32.51 26.27
N GLY A 517 10.93 -31.92 27.47
CA GLY A 517 12.04 -32.06 28.43
C GLY A 517 13.28 -31.24 28.10
N GLU A 518 13.19 -30.32 27.15
CA GLU A 518 14.28 -29.46 26.72
C GLU A 518 14.06 -27.99 27.10
N ALA A 519 15.11 -27.18 27.00
CA ALA A 519 15.01 -25.74 27.13
C ALA A 519 14.51 -25.12 25.81
N VAL A 520 14.03 -23.87 25.89
CA VAL A 520 13.64 -23.07 24.73
C VAL A 520 14.81 -22.93 23.77
N HIS A 521 14.53 -23.03 22.48
CA HIS A 521 15.43 -22.72 21.38
C HIS A 521 14.93 -21.48 20.63
N ASP A 522 15.65 -20.38 20.80
CA ASP A 522 15.39 -19.02 20.33
C ASP A 522 16.17 -18.66 19.05
N PHE A 523 16.82 -19.64 18.41
CA PHE A 523 17.61 -19.47 17.16
C PHE A 523 18.80 -18.49 17.21
N GLU A 524 19.10 -17.85 18.33
CA GLU A 524 20.23 -16.92 18.55
C GLU A 524 21.64 -17.48 18.28
N THR A 525 21.73 -18.82 18.17
CA THR A 525 22.98 -19.53 17.87
C THR A 525 22.87 -20.39 16.62
N GLY A 526 21.94 -20.03 15.73
CA GLY A 526 21.58 -20.79 14.54
C GLY A 526 20.60 -21.93 14.84
N LEU A 527 20.46 -22.87 13.91
CA LEU A 527 19.43 -23.91 13.93
C LEU A 527 19.54 -24.94 15.08
N GLY A 528 20.69 -25.06 15.75
CA GLY A 528 20.87 -26.03 16.82
C GLY A 528 20.56 -27.48 16.39
N ALA A 529 19.52 -28.07 16.99
CA ALA A 529 19.04 -29.43 16.67
C ALA A 529 18.05 -29.48 15.49
N TRP A 530 17.63 -28.33 14.97
CA TRP A 530 16.85 -28.22 13.75
C TRP A 530 17.72 -28.32 12.51
N SER A 531 17.09 -28.66 11.39
CA SER A 531 17.71 -28.80 10.08
C SER A 531 16.75 -28.34 9.00
N VAL A 532 17.29 -28.04 7.82
CA VAL A 532 16.52 -27.62 6.65
C VAL A 532 16.78 -28.64 5.55
N PRO A 533 16.06 -29.78 5.53
CA PRO A 533 16.34 -30.88 4.61
C PRO A 533 15.90 -30.60 3.16
N GLY A 534 15.24 -29.48 2.90
CA GLY A 534 14.58 -29.22 1.62
C GLY A 534 13.24 -29.95 1.49
N PRO A 535 12.66 -29.98 0.28
CA PRO A 535 11.36 -30.60 0.04
C PRO A 535 11.42 -32.13 0.15
N PRO A 536 10.28 -32.83 0.37
CA PRO A 536 10.23 -34.29 0.24
C PRO A 536 10.73 -34.73 -1.15
N GLU A 537 11.37 -35.90 -1.25
CA GLU A 537 12.00 -36.39 -2.50
C GLU A 537 11.03 -36.44 -3.70
N SER A 538 9.74 -36.61 -3.43
CA SER A 538 8.69 -36.64 -4.45
C SER A 538 8.31 -35.27 -5.02
N SER A 539 8.72 -34.17 -4.36
CA SER A 539 8.35 -32.79 -4.71
C SER A 539 9.48 -32.06 -5.44
N GLY A 540 9.14 -31.00 -6.17
CA GLY A 540 10.13 -30.14 -6.84
C GLY A 540 11.09 -29.45 -5.85
N GLY A 541 12.30 -29.11 -6.29
CA GLY A 541 13.29 -28.39 -5.47
C GLY A 541 12.86 -26.96 -5.16
N ASN A 542 13.12 -26.49 -3.94
CA ASN A 542 12.79 -25.12 -3.53
C ASN A 542 13.79 -24.10 -4.11
N ALA A 543 13.31 -22.91 -4.48
CA ALA A 543 14.16 -21.79 -4.92
C ALA A 543 14.96 -21.16 -3.75
N ASN A 544 14.34 -21.10 -2.57
CA ASN A 544 14.91 -20.72 -1.29
C ASN A 544 14.28 -21.58 -0.17
N ASP A 545 14.81 -21.52 1.06
CA ASP A 545 14.34 -22.38 2.15
C ASP A 545 14.51 -21.70 3.52
N TRP A 546 14.19 -22.38 4.61
CA TRP A 546 14.35 -21.83 5.95
C TRP A 546 15.77 -21.31 6.23
N THR A 547 15.87 -20.14 6.83
CA THR A 547 17.12 -19.53 7.30
C THR A 547 16.94 -18.97 8.70
N VAL A 548 18.03 -18.87 9.46
CA VAL A 548 18.05 -18.02 10.66
C VAL A 548 18.47 -16.62 10.24
N THR A 549 17.74 -15.60 10.68
CA THR A 549 17.98 -14.20 10.31
C THR A 549 17.48 -13.26 11.40
N GLU A 550 18.00 -12.05 11.38
CA GLU A 550 17.46 -10.89 12.10
C GLU A 550 16.19 -10.36 11.39
N THR A 551 15.59 -9.29 11.90
CA THR A 551 14.45 -8.60 11.27
C THR A 551 14.68 -8.33 9.79
N VAL A 552 13.83 -8.88 8.93
CA VAL A 552 13.89 -8.66 7.47
C VAL A 552 12.83 -7.67 6.97
N PHE A 553 11.82 -7.36 7.78
CA PHE A 553 10.73 -6.46 7.41
C PHE A 553 10.55 -5.36 8.46
N GLN A 554 10.55 -4.11 8.03
CA GLN A 554 10.10 -2.98 8.84
C GLN A 554 8.60 -2.80 8.66
N GLU A 555 7.83 -3.22 9.65
CA GLU A 555 6.37 -3.06 9.70
C GLU A 555 5.99 -1.99 10.71
N GLY A 556 4.91 -1.27 10.41
CA GLY A 556 4.22 -0.49 11.42
C GLY A 556 2.96 0.21 10.93
N ALA A 557 2.42 1.05 11.81
CA ALA A 557 1.23 1.86 11.59
C ALA A 557 1.51 3.13 10.78
N ALA A 558 2.77 3.57 10.71
CA ALA A 558 3.20 4.70 9.90
C ALA A 558 4.51 4.40 9.17
N ILE A 559 4.58 4.82 7.91
CA ILE A 559 5.80 4.82 7.09
C ILE A 559 6.18 6.26 6.76
N ARG A 560 7.48 6.54 6.77
CA ARG A 560 8.08 7.82 6.41
C ARG A 560 8.99 7.65 5.20
N THR A 561 8.94 8.61 4.28
CA THR A 561 9.97 8.90 3.27
C THR A 561 10.53 10.31 3.50
N ASP A 562 11.39 10.82 2.62
CA ASP A 562 11.83 12.21 2.68
C ASP A 562 10.70 13.21 2.39
N ASP A 563 9.71 12.82 1.58
CA ASP A 563 8.64 13.72 1.12
C ASP A 563 7.27 13.43 1.72
N THR A 564 7.13 12.27 2.38
CA THR A 564 5.81 11.76 2.80
C THR A 564 5.81 11.10 4.16
N HIS A 565 4.69 11.26 4.86
CA HIS A 565 4.27 10.36 5.94
C HIS A 565 3.00 9.65 5.51
N PHE A 566 2.92 8.34 5.70
CA PHE A 566 1.73 7.55 5.42
C PHE A 566 1.29 6.79 6.67
N PHE A 567 0.14 7.18 7.22
CA PHE A 567 -0.48 6.54 8.37
C PHE A 567 -1.56 5.56 7.92
N GLY A 568 -1.42 4.30 8.31
CA GLY A 568 -2.43 3.24 8.16
C GLY A 568 -3.62 3.38 9.11
N PHE A 569 -3.78 4.55 9.75
CA PHE A 569 -4.90 4.92 10.61
C PHE A 569 -5.26 6.38 10.33
N GLY A 570 -6.50 6.75 10.64
CA GLY A 570 -6.96 8.15 10.55
C GLY A 570 -6.60 8.95 11.81
N LEU A 571 -6.09 10.18 11.64
CA LEU A 571 -5.81 11.09 12.76
C LEU A 571 -7.08 11.38 13.58
N GLU A 572 -8.26 11.43 12.94
CA GLU A 572 -9.56 11.59 13.62
C GLU A 572 -9.85 10.46 14.62
N GLY A 573 -9.25 9.28 14.40
CA GLY A 573 -9.35 8.11 15.26
C GLY A 573 -8.45 8.14 16.50
N VAL A 574 -7.46 9.04 16.55
CA VAL A 574 -6.53 9.13 17.68
C VAL A 574 -7.24 9.67 18.92
N THR A 575 -7.00 9.03 20.05
CA THR A 575 -7.54 9.39 21.37
C THR A 575 -6.95 10.70 21.86
N GLY A 576 -7.81 11.67 22.19
CA GLY A 576 -7.41 12.96 22.75
C GLY A 576 -6.92 13.99 21.73
N ARG A 577 -7.42 15.22 21.87
CA ARG A 577 -7.05 16.38 21.02
C ARG A 577 -5.56 16.71 21.07
N GLU A 578 -4.96 16.69 22.26
CA GLU A 578 -3.53 16.97 22.44
C GLU A 578 -2.64 15.97 21.68
N ASN A 579 -3.01 14.69 21.65
CA ASN A 579 -2.26 13.68 20.89
C ASN A 579 -2.35 13.91 19.38
N ARG A 580 -3.53 14.30 18.87
CA ARG A 580 -3.68 14.65 17.45
C ARG A 580 -2.82 15.84 17.06
N ALA A 581 -2.82 16.89 17.89
CA ALA A 581 -1.98 18.07 17.68
C ALA A 581 -0.49 17.68 17.71
N GLU A 582 -0.04 16.90 18.69
CA GLU A 582 1.36 16.47 18.81
C GLU A 582 1.81 15.62 17.61
N ILE A 583 1.00 14.66 17.18
CA ILE A 583 1.31 13.80 16.02
C ILE A 583 1.37 14.64 14.73
N LEU A 584 0.36 15.46 14.48
CA LEU A 584 0.32 16.28 13.26
C LEU A 584 1.44 17.31 13.24
N GLY A 585 1.71 17.96 14.37
CA GLY A 585 2.79 18.93 14.52
C GLY A 585 4.16 18.32 14.25
N ARG A 586 4.43 17.10 14.74
CA ARG A 586 5.67 16.38 14.46
C ARG A 586 5.80 15.94 13.00
N ALA A 587 4.71 15.47 12.39
CA ALA A 587 4.72 15.09 10.98
C ALA A 587 5.04 16.30 10.08
N LEU A 588 4.35 17.43 10.30
CA LEU A 588 4.59 18.66 9.53
C LEU A 588 5.96 19.28 9.82
N GLY A 589 6.41 19.27 11.08
CA GLY A 589 7.74 19.76 11.45
C GLY A 589 8.85 18.99 10.74
N ASP A 590 8.71 17.67 10.65
CA ASP A 590 9.66 16.82 9.91
C ASP A 590 9.61 17.05 8.40
N LEU A 591 8.41 17.10 7.80
CA LEU A 591 8.24 17.35 6.35
C LEU A 591 8.75 18.72 5.90
N LEU A 592 8.54 19.75 6.72
CA LEU A 592 8.89 21.13 6.41
C LEU A 592 10.28 21.53 6.94
N GLY A 593 10.96 20.64 7.68
CA GLY A 593 12.30 20.88 8.23
C GLY A 593 12.36 21.91 9.37
N ASN A 594 11.30 21.99 10.19
CA ASN A 594 11.13 22.98 11.28
C ASN A 594 11.50 22.47 12.68
#